data_AF-A0A367IRE6-F1
#
_entry.id   AF-A0A367IRE6-F1
#
_cell.length_a   1.000
_cell.length_b   1.000
_cell.length_c   1.000
_cell.angle_alpha   90.00
_cell.angle_beta   90.00
_cell.angle_gamma   90.00
#
_symmetry.space_group_name_H-M   'P 1'
#
loop_
_entity.id
_entity.type
_entity.pdbx_description
1 polymer ?
#
loop_
_entity_poly.entity_id
_entity_poly.type
_entity_poly.pdbx_seq_one_letter_code
_entity_poly.pdbx_strand_id
1 'polypeptide(L)'
;DFDHVKDWDMRLIDKTVIPRMPWHDMSLCVMGAPVLDVARHFCERWNFIKHEKAKDKDNIPFLQPPLGGMGSQQRYIEEDSETHHYRKYRHNHRTHGVTGTMRTQVLRSSAKWSSGVELEHSIQNAYIATILEAQHYIYIENQFFITATEMNDGSILKNQIGNAIVKRIIRAHEEQEKFKVFVLMPLMPAFPADLSTKDAATARLVMHYQYISICRGPNSIVEKLKATGIDPDEYIRFYSLRSYDRINRSKLEELLVKAAGYGNTTQQQLDNIEGHEGEEAEVVHHAGDPDFARDTDGSFNVDEEVEYGRIPDDDDIRRHREQLEEGIASDSIAKDAMEGGDIESEPWVNDTKYSQPRDDEAEREEASDYVTEELYIHAKLLIADDKVVIMGSANLNDRSQCGDRDSEIALIVEDKDTIPSKMNGEY
;
A
#
# COMPACT_ATOMS: atom_id res chain seq x y z
N ASP A 1 8.83 11.95 4.48
CA ASP A 1 8.90 11.54 3.06
C ASP A 1 10.30 11.00 2.79
N PHE A 2 10.55 10.36 1.65
CA PHE A 2 11.90 9.98 1.26
C PHE A 2 12.75 11.23 1.02
N ASP A 3 13.94 11.26 1.61
CA ASP A 3 14.90 12.33 1.43
C ASP A 3 16.26 11.75 1.06
N HIS A 4 17.08 12.52 0.34
CA HIS A 4 18.44 12.13 -0.04
C HIS A 4 18.57 10.72 -0.64
N VAL A 5 17.67 10.30 -1.55
CA VAL A 5 17.53 8.92 -2.08
C VAL A 5 18.79 8.29 -2.72
N LYS A 6 19.85 9.07 -2.94
CA LYS A 6 21.16 8.54 -3.38
C LYS A 6 21.90 7.84 -2.23
N ASP A 7 21.68 8.31 -1.01
CA ASP A 7 22.24 7.80 0.23
C ASP A 7 21.28 6.75 0.78
N TRP A 8 21.23 5.61 0.09
CA TRP A 8 20.24 4.55 0.30
C TRP A 8 20.32 3.89 1.69
N ASP A 9 21.43 4.06 2.39
CA ASP A 9 21.69 3.57 3.74
C ASP A 9 21.42 4.63 4.83
N MET A 10 21.08 5.86 4.44
CA MET A 10 20.69 6.92 5.37
C MET A 10 19.43 6.52 6.14
N ARG A 11 19.52 6.59 7.48
CA ARG A 11 18.36 6.38 8.36
C ARG A 11 17.54 7.67 8.40
N LEU A 12 16.35 7.62 7.83
CA LEU A 12 15.40 8.75 7.82
C LEU A 12 14.45 8.77 9.01
N ILE A 13 14.29 7.64 9.68
CA ILE A 13 13.43 7.48 10.85
C ILE A 13 14.17 6.68 11.91
N ASP A 14 13.87 6.96 13.17
CA ASP A 14 14.36 6.17 14.28
C ASP A 14 13.51 4.90 14.44
N LYS A 15 14.13 3.75 14.17
CA LYS A 15 13.47 2.43 14.22
C LYS A 15 13.28 1.92 15.66
N THR A 16 13.78 2.64 16.66
CA THR A 16 13.63 2.30 18.08
C THR A 16 12.29 2.72 18.66
N VAL A 17 11.68 3.72 18.05
CA VAL A 17 10.44 4.33 18.53
C VAL A 17 9.37 4.41 17.44
N ILE A 18 9.76 4.52 16.17
CA ILE A 18 8.81 4.65 15.06
C ILE A 18 8.59 3.30 14.39
N PRO A 19 7.38 2.69 14.50
CA PRO A 19 7.05 1.52 13.72
C PRO A 19 7.06 1.89 12.23
N ARG A 20 7.51 0.96 11.39
CA ARG A 20 7.28 1.10 9.95
C ARG A 20 5.79 0.97 9.66
N MET A 21 5.29 1.74 8.70
CA MET A 21 3.98 1.47 8.09
C MET A 21 4.09 0.22 7.19
N PRO A 22 3.40 -0.88 7.50
CA PRO A 22 3.40 -2.06 6.63
C PRO A 22 2.78 -1.74 5.26
N TRP A 23 3.26 -2.42 4.23
CA TRP A 23 2.82 -2.19 2.85
C TRP A 23 2.10 -3.44 2.34
N HIS A 24 0.79 -3.33 2.13
CA HIS A 24 -0.05 -4.39 1.60
C HIS A 24 -0.35 -4.14 0.14
N ASP A 25 0.17 -4.99 -0.73
CA ASP A 25 0.04 -4.85 -2.17
C ASP A 25 -0.02 -6.22 -2.84
N MET A 26 -0.43 -6.22 -4.10
CA MET A 26 -0.56 -7.43 -4.89
C MET A 26 0.18 -7.27 -6.20
N SER A 27 0.75 -8.38 -6.68
CA SER A 27 1.36 -8.45 -8.00
C SER A 27 0.98 -9.75 -8.68
N LEU A 28 1.01 -9.72 -10.00
CA LEU A 28 0.70 -10.86 -10.85
C LEU A 28 1.87 -11.13 -11.79
N CYS A 29 2.10 -12.41 -12.04
CA CYS A 29 3.04 -12.87 -13.06
C CYS A 29 2.23 -13.54 -14.16
N VAL A 30 2.41 -13.07 -15.40
CA VAL A 30 1.72 -13.63 -16.56
C VAL A 30 2.72 -14.29 -17.48
N MET A 31 2.36 -15.46 -18.00
CA MET A 31 3.11 -16.20 -19.00
C MET A 31 2.23 -16.47 -20.21
N GLY A 32 2.83 -16.75 -21.37
CA GLY A 32 2.08 -17.07 -22.58
C GLY A 32 1.74 -15.84 -23.43
N ALA A 33 0.64 -15.93 -24.17
CA ALA A 33 0.24 -14.91 -25.15
C ALA A 33 0.04 -13.48 -24.57
N PRO A 34 -0.55 -13.27 -23.38
CA PRO A 34 -0.80 -11.91 -22.87
C PRO A 34 0.48 -11.09 -22.65
N VAL A 35 1.64 -11.74 -22.45
CA VAL A 35 2.95 -11.07 -22.35
C VAL A 35 3.25 -10.26 -23.61
N LEU A 36 2.76 -10.70 -24.77
CA LEU A 36 2.95 -9.99 -26.04
C LEU A 36 2.18 -8.68 -26.09
N ASP A 37 1.02 -8.60 -25.43
CA ASP A 37 0.22 -7.37 -25.34
C ASP A 37 0.87 -6.37 -24.37
N VAL A 38 1.41 -6.86 -23.24
CA VAL A 38 2.22 -6.02 -22.33
C VAL A 38 3.48 -5.50 -23.03
N ALA A 39 4.19 -6.36 -23.77
CA ALA A 39 5.36 -5.97 -24.55
C ALA A 39 5.01 -4.95 -25.64
N ARG A 40 3.83 -5.08 -26.29
CA ARG A 40 3.34 -4.09 -27.24
C ARG A 40 3.12 -2.74 -26.56
N HIS A 41 2.40 -2.70 -25.43
CA HIS A 41 2.20 -1.46 -24.67
C HIS A 41 3.54 -0.78 -24.31
N PHE A 42 4.52 -1.56 -23.87
CA PHE A 42 5.87 -1.05 -23.58
C PHE A 42 6.54 -0.46 -24.83
N CYS A 43 6.53 -1.19 -25.96
CA CYS A 43 7.14 -0.72 -27.21
C CYS A 43 6.47 0.56 -27.72
N GLU A 44 5.14 0.65 -27.66
CA GLU A 44 4.37 1.83 -28.07
C GLU A 44 4.76 3.06 -27.24
N ARG A 45 4.82 2.90 -25.91
CA ARG A 45 5.20 4.00 -25.01
C ARG A 45 6.68 4.39 -25.14
N TRP A 46 7.57 3.41 -25.30
CA TRP A 46 9.00 3.66 -25.53
C TRP A 46 9.21 4.45 -26.83
N ASN A 47 8.60 4.00 -27.93
CA ASN A 47 8.75 4.63 -29.23
C ASN A 47 8.15 6.04 -29.24
N PHE A 48 7.02 6.24 -28.57
CA PHE A 48 6.44 7.56 -28.36
C PHE A 48 7.41 8.49 -27.63
N ILE A 49 7.96 8.08 -26.47
CA ILE A 49 8.92 8.90 -25.72
C ILE A 49 10.20 9.16 -26.52
N LYS A 50 10.70 8.14 -27.24
CA LYS A 50 11.86 8.30 -28.11
C LYS A 50 11.58 9.36 -29.17
N HIS A 51 10.45 9.25 -29.87
CA HIS A 51 10.04 10.21 -30.90
C HIS A 51 9.97 11.64 -30.34
N GLU A 52 9.35 11.82 -29.16
CA GLU A 52 9.13 13.15 -28.58
C GLU A 52 10.38 13.78 -27.94
N LYS A 53 11.26 12.99 -27.32
CA LYS A 53 12.34 13.52 -26.45
C LYS A 53 13.75 13.12 -26.87
N ALA A 54 13.89 12.16 -27.78
CA ALA A 54 15.17 11.53 -28.10
C ALA A 54 15.27 11.07 -29.56
N LYS A 55 14.59 11.77 -30.48
CA LYS A 55 14.53 11.38 -31.90
C LYS A 55 15.93 11.23 -32.50
N ASP A 56 16.80 12.18 -32.19
CA ASP A 56 18.18 12.26 -32.73
C ASP A 56 19.20 11.40 -31.97
N LYS A 57 18.77 10.63 -30.95
CA LYS A 57 19.67 9.80 -30.14
C LYS A 57 19.76 8.39 -30.71
N ASP A 58 20.74 8.15 -31.58
CA ASP A 58 20.95 6.85 -32.23
C ASP A 58 21.27 5.70 -31.27
N ASN A 59 21.85 6.01 -30.10
CA ASN A 59 22.14 5.02 -29.06
C ASN A 59 20.88 4.50 -28.35
N ILE A 60 19.73 5.13 -28.57
CA ILE A 60 18.42 4.71 -28.04
C ILE A 60 17.64 4.12 -29.22
N PRO A 61 17.48 2.78 -29.34
CA PRO A 61 16.82 2.19 -30.50
C PRO A 61 15.29 2.41 -30.47
N PHE A 62 14.65 2.42 -31.65
CA PHE A 62 13.21 2.15 -31.70
C PHE A 62 13.00 0.65 -31.45
N LEU A 63 11.98 0.31 -30.68
CA LEU A 63 11.63 -1.07 -30.35
C LEU A 63 10.57 -1.60 -31.29
N GLN A 64 10.63 -2.89 -31.61
CA GLN A 64 9.57 -3.60 -32.31
C GLN A 64 8.99 -4.67 -31.39
N PRO A 65 7.65 -4.79 -31.31
CA PRO A 65 7.04 -5.85 -30.53
C PRO A 65 7.42 -7.22 -31.11
N PRO A 66 7.53 -8.29 -30.28
CA PRO A 66 8.09 -9.58 -30.68
C PRO A 66 7.43 -10.24 -31.91
N LEU A 67 6.15 -9.96 -32.18
CA LEU A 67 5.40 -10.46 -33.33
C LEU A 67 5.10 -9.39 -34.40
N GLY A 68 5.76 -8.22 -34.36
CA GLY A 68 5.73 -7.25 -35.46
C GLY A 68 4.43 -6.46 -35.66
N GLY A 69 3.54 -6.39 -34.67
CA GLY A 69 2.33 -5.56 -34.72
C GLY A 69 2.40 -4.35 -33.79
N MET A 70 2.62 -3.16 -34.34
CA MET A 70 2.26 -1.90 -33.67
C MET A 70 0.74 -1.68 -33.84
N GLY A 71 0.09 -0.97 -32.91
CA GLY A 71 -1.27 -0.49 -33.15
C GLY A 71 -1.36 0.29 -34.47
N SER A 72 -2.50 0.20 -35.16
CA SER A 72 -2.73 0.87 -36.46
C SER A 72 -2.48 2.39 -36.44
N GLN A 73 -2.46 2.99 -35.25
CA GLN A 73 -2.33 4.42 -35.01
C GLN A 73 -0.88 4.91 -34.87
N GLN A 74 0.09 4.03 -34.58
CA GLN A 74 1.51 4.42 -34.46
C GLN A 74 2.33 3.89 -35.63
N ARG A 75 2.53 4.72 -36.66
CA ARG A 75 3.55 4.47 -37.69
C ARG A 75 4.67 5.48 -37.53
N TYR A 76 5.79 5.03 -36.95
CA TYR A 76 7.05 5.80 -36.90
C TYR A 76 8.03 5.40 -38.01
N ILE A 77 7.56 4.63 -39.01
CA ILE A 77 8.39 4.25 -40.16
C ILE A 77 8.53 5.50 -41.03
N GLU A 78 9.68 6.17 -40.93
CA GLU A 78 10.11 7.14 -41.94
C GLU A 78 10.27 6.41 -43.29
N GLU A 79 9.74 7.05 -44.34
CA GLU A 79 9.71 6.59 -45.73
C GLU A 79 11.08 6.44 -46.40
N ASP A 80 12.20 6.51 -45.67
CA ASP A 80 13.53 6.62 -46.28
C ASP A 80 14.62 5.81 -45.56
N SER A 81 14.41 4.49 -45.46
CA SER A 81 15.42 3.58 -44.88
C SER A 81 15.89 2.51 -45.87
N GLU A 82 16.53 2.93 -46.96
CA GLU A 82 17.34 2.00 -47.77
C GLU A 82 18.60 1.50 -47.04
N THR A 83 18.97 2.04 -45.87
CA THR A 83 20.32 1.81 -45.30
C THR A 83 20.43 1.46 -43.82
N HIS A 84 19.33 1.30 -43.07
CA HIS A 84 19.45 0.83 -41.68
C HIS A 84 19.31 -0.68 -41.61
N HIS A 85 20.44 -1.38 -41.44
CA HIS A 85 20.50 -2.79 -41.08
C HIS A 85 19.87 -3.00 -39.69
N TYR A 86 18.54 -2.96 -39.60
CA TYR A 86 17.82 -3.42 -38.43
C TYR A 86 18.12 -4.91 -38.29
N ARG A 87 19.00 -5.26 -37.35
CA ARG A 87 19.20 -6.65 -36.95
C ARG A 87 17.84 -7.16 -36.48
N LYS A 88 17.17 -7.94 -37.33
CA LYS A 88 16.01 -8.76 -36.95
C LYS A 88 16.50 -9.80 -35.96
N TYR A 89 16.64 -9.41 -34.70
CA TYR A 89 16.79 -10.37 -33.62
C TYR A 89 15.47 -11.15 -33.58
N ARG A 90 15.50 -12.41 -34.02
CA ARG A 90 14.43 -13.36 -33.73
C ARG A 90 14.44 -13.57 -32.23
N HIS A 91 13.70 -12.75 -31.49
CA HIS A 91 13.53 -12.96 -30.07
C HIS A 91 12.70 -14.22 -29.89
N ASN A 92 13.34 -15.27 -29.40
CA ASN A 92 12.65 -16.44 -28.90
C ASN A 92 11.95 -16.03 -27.60
N HIS A 93 10.71 -15.59 -27.72
CA HIS A 93 9.91 -15.05 -26.62
C HIS A 93 9.59 -16.09 -25.54
N ARG A 94 9.96 -17.37 -25.72
CA ARG A 94 9.74 -18.50 -24.79
C ARG A 94 8.28 -18.71 -24.33
N THR A 95 7.33 -17.95 -24.87
CA THR A 95 5.88 -18.16 -24.63
C THR A 95 5.28 -19.23 -25.54
N HIS A 96 6.03 -19.75 -26.52
CA HIS A 96 5.56 -20.82 -27.39
C HIS A 96 5.41 -22.13 -26.60
N GLY A 97 4.22 -22.73 -26.63
CA GLY A 97 3.89 -23.94 -25.87
C GLY A 97 3.46 -23.69 -24.42
N VAL A 98 3.42 -22.43 -23.95
CA VAL A 98 2.83 -22.10 -22.65
C VAL A 98 1.31 -22.02 -22.82
N THR A 99 0.60 -22.99 -22.23
CA THR A 99 -0.86 -23.03 -22.18
C THR A 99 -1.34 -22.87 -20.75
N GLY A 100 -2.40 -22.08 -20.55
CA GLY A 100 -3.10 -21.94 -19.27
C GLY A 100 -4.60 -22.17 -19.47
N THR A 101 -5.30 -22.44 -18.38
CA THR A 101 -6.76 -22.63 -18.36
C THR A 101 -7.52 -21.30 -18.33
N MET A 102 -6.89 -20.25 -17.79
CA MET A 102 -7.50 -18.93 -17.63
C MET A 102 -7.56 -18.17 -18.96
N ARG A 103 -8.61 -17.37 -19.12
CA ARG A 103 -8.67 -16.34 -20.16
C ARG A 103 -8.18 -15.03 -19.57
N THR A 104 -7.26 -14.37 -20.27
CA THR A 104 -6.63 -13.14 -19.78
C THR A 104 -6.66 -12.07 -20.86
N GLN A 105 -6.93 -10.84 -20.47
CA GLN A 105 -6.89 -9.67 -21.34
C GLN A 105 -6.15 -8.52 -20.66
N VAL A 106 -5.19 -7.91 -21.37
CA VAL A 106 -4.52 -6.69 -20.93
C VAL A 106 -5.44 -5.50 -21.16
N LEU A 107 -5.49 -4.61 -20.17
CA LEU A 107 -6.28 -3.39 -20.14
C LEU A 107 -5.33 -2.21 -19.85
N ARG A 108 -5.70 -1.01 -20.27
CA ARG A 108 -4.92 0.20 -19.97
C ARG A 108 -5.78 1.46 -19.90
N SER A 109 -5.24 2.45 -19.20
CA SER A 109 -5.63 3.85 -19.30
C SER A 109 -4.52 4.56 -20.07
N SER A 110 -4.84 5.09 -21.25
CA SER A 110 -3.83 5.72 -22.11
C SER A 110 -4.50 6.72 -23.04
N ALA A 111 -3.77 7.78 -23.40
CA ALA A 111 -4.25 8.82 -24.30
C ALA A 111 -3.11 9.38 -25.14
N LYS A 112 -3.44 10.41 -25.92
CA LYS A 112 -2.51 11.05 -26.86
C LYS A 112 -1.26 11.60 -26.17
N TRP A 113 -1.40 12.15 -24.97
CA TRP A 113 -0.27 12.74 -24.24
C TRP A 113 0.69 11.70 -23.67
N SER A 114 0.18 10.51 -23.30
CA SER A 114 0.95 9.49 -22.58
C SER A 114 1.56 8.44 -23.50
N SER A 115 0.83 8.03 -24.54
CA SER A 115 1.30 7.03 -25.51
C SER A 115 1.00 7.38 -26.97
N GLY A 116 0.55 8.60 -27.31
CA GLY A 116 0.27 8.96 -28.71
C GLY A 116 -0.87 8.16 -29.36
N VAL A 117 -1.78 7.61 -28.56
CA VAL A 117 -2.95 6.82 -29.02
C VAL A 117 -4.25 7.59 -28.75
N GLU A 118 -5.33 7.20 -29.42
CA GLU A 118 -6.67 7.68 -29.06
C GLU A 118 -7.01 7.29 -27.62
N LEU A 119 -7.94 8.04 -27.01
CA LEU A 119 -8.34 7.84 -25.63
C LEU A 119 -8.80 6.39 -25.40
N GLU A 120 -8.11 5.72 -24.49
CA GLU A 120 -8.42 4.38 -24.03
C GLU A 120 -8.59 4.37 -22.51
N HIS A 121 -9.76 3.91 -22.08
CA HIS A 121 -10.11 3.70 -20.66
C HIS A 121 -10.66 2.27 -20.49
N SER A 122 -9.96 1.28 -21.06
CA SER A 122 -10.40 -0.12 -21.06
C SER A 122 -10.43 -0.72 -19.65
N ILE A 123 -9.62 -0.19 -18.73
CA ILE A 123 -9.68 -0.54 -17.30
C ILE A 123 -11.05 -0.21 -16.71
N GLN A 124 -11.50 1.05 -16.84
CA GLN A 124 -12.80 1.46 -16.30
C GLN A 124 -13.96 0.66 -16.92
N ASN A 125 -13.88 0.40 -18.23
CA ASN A 125 -14.88 -0.41 -18.92
C ASN A 125 -14.97 -1.81 -18.31
N ALA A 126 -13.83 -2.45 -18.04
CA ALA A 126 -13.79 -3.78 -17.43
C ALA A 126 -14.29 -3.78 -15.98
N TYR A 127 -13.94 -2.77 -15.18
CA TYR A 127 -14.47 -2.60 -13.83
C TYR A 127 -16.00 -2.50 -13.85
N ILE A 128 -16.55 -1.61 -14.67
CA ILE A 128 -18.00 -1.41 -14.78
C ILE A 128 -18.71 -2.68 -15.25
N ALA A 129 -18.21 -3.32 -16.31
CA ALA A 129 -18.80 -4.54 -16.84
C ALA A 129 -18.79 -5.66 -15.78
N THR A 130 -17.66 -5.88 -15.12
CA THR A 130 -17.51 -6.92 -14.10
C THR A 130 -18.45 -6.68 -12.91
N ILE A 131 -18.58 -5.44 -12.44
CA ILE A 131 -19.50 -5.09 -11.34
C ILE A 131 -20.95 -5.33 -11.74
N LEU A 132 -21.35 -4.92 -12.95
CA LEU A 132 -22.72 -5.10 -13.42
C LEU A 132 -23.05 -6.58 -13.69
N GLU A 133 -22.07 -7.38 -14.12
CA GLU A 133 -22.25 -8.80 -14.43
C GLU A 133 -22.12 -9.72 -13.21
N ALA A 134 -21.53 -9.25 -12.10
CA ALA A 134 -21.40 -10.03 -10.87
C ALA A 134 -22.75 -10.55 -10.37
N GLN A 135 -22.79 -11.78 -9.86
CA GLN A 135 -24.01 -12.49 -9.46
C GLN A 135 -24.15 -12.59 -7.94
N HIS A 136 -23.05 -12.74 -7.21
CA HIS A 136 -23.05 -13.04 -5.79
C HIS A 136 -22.28 -12.04 -4.96
N TYR A 137 -21.06 -11.69 -5.36
CA TYR A 137 -20.30 -10.70 -4.62
C TYR A 137 -19.22 -10.03 -5.46
N ILE A 138 -18.83 -8.84 -5.00
CA ILE A 138 -17.60 -8.17 -5.42
C ILE A 138 -16.73 -7.86 -4.20
N TYR A 139 -15.44 -8.10 -4.33
CA TYR A 139 -14.41 -7.78 -3.34
C TYR A 139 -13.40 -6.84 -3.97
N ILE A 140 -13.16 -5.70 -3.32
CA ILE A 140 -12.30 -4.64 -3.82
C ILE A 140 -11.24 -4.36 -2.77
N GLU A 141 -9.97 -4.37 -3.17
CA GLU A 141 -8.90 -3.72 -2.41
C GLU A 141 -8.36 -2.58 -3.25
N ASN A 142 -8.44 -1.35 -2.73
CA ASN A 142 -7.92 -0.20 -3.46
C ASN A 142 -7.39 0.89 -2.53
N GLN A 143 -6.24 1.45 -2.90
CA GLN A 143 -5.64 2.60 -2.21
C GLN A 143 -6.56 3.83 -2.16
N PHE A 144 -7.39 4.03 -3.19
CA PHE A 144 -8.36 5.13 -3.22
C PHE A 144 -9.75 4.61 -3.56
N PHE A 145 -10.77 5.30 -3.04
CA PHE A 145 -12.17 5.05 -3.38
C PHE A 145 -12.88 6.37 -3.65
N ILE A 146 -12.68 6.93 -4.85
CA ILE A 146 -13.18 8.23 -5.29
C ILE A 146 -13.94 8.06 -6.62
N THR A 147 -15.26 8.13 -6.59
CA THR A 147 -16.10 7.81 -7.75
C THR A 147 -17.40 8.60 -7.77
N ALA A 148 -17.95 8.80 -8.96
CA ALA A 148 -19.31 9.32 -9.12
C ALA A 148 -20.35 8.20 -9.11
N THR A 149 -21.57 8.53 -8.66
CA THR A 149 -22.76 7.67 -8.74
C THR A 149 -23.74 8.10 -9.84
N GLU A 150 -23.45 9.21 -10.52
CA GLU A 150 -24.25 9.75 -11.61
C GLU A 150 -23.35 10.43 -12.64
N MET A 151 -23.85 10.56 -13.86
CA MET A 151 -23.14 11.23 -14.96
C MET A 151 -23.81 12.58 -15.19
N ASN A 152 -23.15 13.66 -14.76
CA ASN A 152 -23.57 15.03 -15.03
C ASN A 152 -22.41 15.77 -15.69
N ASP A 153 -22.68 16.51 -16.77
CA ASP A 153 -21.66 17.25 -17.54
C ASP A 153 -20.89 18.29 -16.70
N GLY A 154 -21.46 18.72 -15.56
CA GLY A 154 -20.83 19.61 -14.59
C GLY A 154 -20.22 18.93 -13.35
N SER A 155 -20.24 17.60 -13.26
CA SER A 155 -19.70 16.87 -12.11
C SER A 155 -18.17 16.93 -12.10
N ILE A 156 -17.61 17.19 -10.91
CA ILE A 156 -16.15 17.17 -10.69
C ILE A 156 -15.61 15.74 -10.88
N LEU A 157 -16.35 14.75 -10.38
CA LEU A 157 -16.01 13.33 -10.50
C LEU A 157 -16.66 12.76 -11.75
N LYS A 158 -15.88 12.04 -12.56
CA LYS A 158 -16.33 11.55 -13.87
C LYS A 158 -16.46 10.03 -13.94
N ASN A 159 -15.59 9.29 -13.27
CA ASN A 159 -15.60 7.82 -13.35
C ASN A 159 -16.89 7.23 -12.75
N GLN A 160 -17.41 6.19 -13.39
CA GLN A 160 -18.77 5.67 -13.15
C GLN A 160 -18.79 4.34 -12.38
N ILE A 161 -17.72 4.03 -11.64
CA ILE A 161 -17.59 2.76 -10.91
C ILE A 161 -18.59 2.69 -9.75
N GLY A 162 -18.75 3.78 -8.99
CA GLY A 162 -19.74 3.93 -7.93
C GLY A 162 -21.18 3.85 -8.45
N ASN A 163 -21.44 4.40 -9.64
CA ASN A 163 -22.73 4.25 -10.32
C ASN A 163 -23.01 2.77 -10.66
N ALA A 164 -22.00 2.04 -11.15
CA ALA A 164 -22.12 0.61 -11.40
C ALA A 164 -22.43 -0.19 -10.11
N ILE A 165 -21.76 0.13 -9.00
CA ILE A 165 -22.01 -0.49 -7.69
C ILE A 165 -23.46 -0.23 -7.24
N VAL A 166 -23.91 1.03 -7.27
CA VAL A 166 -25.30 1.39 -6.90
C VAL A 166 -26.31 0.64 -7.76
N LYS A 167 -26.13 0.63 -9.09
CA LYS A 167 -27.02 -0.09 -10.01
C LYS A 167 -27.05 -1.59 -9.73
N ARG A 168 -25.90 -2.20 -9.47
CA ARG A 168 -25.82 -3.64 -9.19
C ARG A 168 -26.53 -4.01 -7.89
N ILE A 169 -26.36 -3.20 -6.84
CA ILE A 169 -27.04 -3.39 -5.55
C ILE A 169 -28.55 -3.21 -5.71
N ILE A 170 -29.01 -2.17 -6.41
CA ILE A 170 -30.43 -1.96 -6.69
C ILE A 170 -31.01 -3.19 -7.42
N ARG A 171 -30.32 -3.68 -8.45
CA ARG A 171 -30.75 -4.91 -9.15
C ARG A 171 -30.88 -6.09 -8.18
N ALA A 172 -29.88 -6.34 -7.33
CA ALA A 172 -29.92 -7.43 -6.36
C ALA A 172 -31.12 -7.31 -5.42
N HIS A 173 -31.41 -6.09 -4.94
CA HIS A 173 -32.54 -5.84 -4.06
C HIS A 173 -33.88 -6.07 -4.76
N GLU A 174 -34.05 -5.56 -5.99
CA GLU A 174 -35.27 -5.74 -6.78
C GLU A 174 -35.51 -7.22 -7.13
N GLU A 175 -34.45 -7.95 -7.45
CA GLU A 175 -34.48 -9.38 -7.80
C GLU A 175 -34.47 -10.31 -6.57
N GLN A 176 -34.38 -9.75 -5.35
CA GLN A 176 -34.27 -10.48 -4.08
C GLN A 176 -33.09 -11.47 -4.06
N GLU A 177 -31.98 -11.08 -4.69
CA GLU A 177 -30.73 -11.83 -4.71
C GLU A 177 -29.88 -11.52 -3.48
N LYS A 178 -29.22 -12.54 -2.95
CA LYS A 178 -28.17 -12.32 -1.95
C LYS A 178 -26.90 -11.85 -2.65
N PHE A 179 -26.63 -10.55 -2.55
CA PHE A 179 -25.45 -9.91 -3.13
C PHE A 179 -24.65 -9.15 -2.08
N LYS A 180 -23.32 -9.19 -2.14
CA LYS A 180 -22.42 -8.49 -1.20
C LYS A 180 -21.30 -7.72 -1.90
N VAL A 181 -20.92 -6.59 -1.32
CA VAL A 181 -19.83 -5.72 -1.77
C VAL A 181 -18.89 -5.49 -0.59
N PHE A 182 -17.65 -5.91 -0.73
CA PHE A 182 -16.59 -5.70 0.24
C PHE A 182 -15.59 -4.70 -0.33
N VAL A 183 -15.32 -3.62 0.39
CA VAL A 183 -14.34 -2.60 -0.01
C VAL A 183 -13.30 -2.45 1.09
N LEU A 184 -12.07 -2.81 0.78
CA LEU A 184 -10.90 -2.60 1.62
C LEU A 184 -10.10 -1.42 1.10
N MET A 185 -9.79 -0.49 1.97
CA MET A 185 -9.00 0.70 1.67
C MET A 185 -8.15 1.11 2.88
N PRO A 186 -7.08 1.91 2.70
CA PRO A 186 -6.32 2.45 3.81
C PRO A 186 -7.22 3.17 4.81
N LEU A 187 -6.87 3.13 6.10
CA LEU A 187 -7.59 3.89 7.12
C LEU A 187 -7.39 5.39 6.86
N MET A 188 -6.17 5.76 6.48
CA MET A 188 -5.82 7.12 6.07
C MET A 188 -4.97 7.09 4.79
N PRO A 189 -5.04 8.14 3.96
CA PRO A 189 -4.11 8.28 2.85
C PRO A 189 -2.68 8.51 3.37
N ALA A 190 -1.68 7.82 2.81
CA ALA A 190 -0.29 8.02 3.22
C ALA A 190 0.22 9.42 2.83
N PHE A 191 0.39 10.30 3.83
CA PHE A 191 0.97 11.63 3.67
C PHE A 191 1.98 11.90 4.79
N PRO A 192 3.10 12.59 4.50
CA PRO A 192 4.18 12.83 5.46
C PRO A 192 3.87 14.04 6.37
N ALA A 193 2.65 14.11 6.92
CA ALA A 193 2.24 15.18 7.82
C ALA A 193 1.06 14.72 8.67
N ASP A 194 1.05 15.14 9.94
CA ASP A 194 -0.12 15.00 10.81
C ASP A 194 -1.33 15.71 10.17
N LEU A 195 -2.49 15.03 10.16
CA LEU A 195 -3.76 15.51 9.62
C LEU A 195 -4.22 16.84 10.21
N SER A 196 -3.79 17.19 11.43
CA SER A 196 -4.09 18.46 12.09
C SER A 196 -3.37 19.66 11.43
N THR A 197 -2.24 19.39 10.76
CA THR A 197 -1.34 20.43 10.24
C THR A 197 -1.82 21.03 8.92
N LYS A 198 -1.34 22.23 8.56
CA LYS A 198 -1.63 22.82 7.25
C LYS A 198 -1.07 21.97 6.10
N ASP A 199 0.01 21.25 6.34
CA ASP A 199 0.71 20.42 5.35
C ASP A 199 -0.10 19.18 4.93
N ALA A 200 -1.06 18.75 5.75
CA ALA A 200 -2.01 17.69 5.39
C ALA A 200 -3.23 18.15 4.56
N ALA A 201 -3.21 19.35 3.97
CA ALA A 201 -4.32 19.85 3.14
C ALA A 201 -4.69 18.90 1.99
N THR A 202 -3.68 18.29 1.34
CA THR A 202 -3.88 17.31 0.27
C THR A 202 -4.54 16.04 0.80
N ALA A 203 -4.08 15.52 1.96
CA ALA A 203 -4.67 14.35 2.61
C ALA A 203 -6.15 14.58 2.92
N ARG A 204 -6.48 15.73 3.53
CA ARG A 204 -7.86 16.13 3.83
C ARG A 204 -8.72 16.24 2.58
N LEU A 205 -8.17 16.73 1.47
CA LEU A 205 -8.90 16.82 0.20
C LEU A 205 -9.20 15.44 -0.38
N VAL A 206 -8.24 14.51 -0.33
CA VAL A 206 -8.44 13.11 -0.75
C VAL A 206 -9.53 12.47 0.12
N MET A 207 -9.44 12.59 1.45
CA MET A 207 -10.44 12.07 2.37
C MET A 207 -11.83 12.68 2.11
N HIS A 208 -11.90 13.98 1.82
CA HIS A 208 -13.15 14.66 1.48
C HIS A 208 -13.85 14.00 0.28
N TYR A 209 -13.12 13.75 -0.81
CA TYR A 209 -13.69 13.10 -2.00
C TYR A 209 -14.00 11.61 -1.79
N GLN A 210 -13.23 10.91 -0.95
CA GLN A 210 -13.58 9.54 -0.55
C GLN A 210 -14.91 9.51 0.19
N TYR A 211 -15.08 10.37 1.20
CA TYR A 211 -16.32 10.45 1.94
C TYR A 211 -17.50 10.89 1.07
N ILE A 212 -17.31 11.81 0.11
CA ILE A 212 -18.36 12.18 -0.85
C ILE A 212 -18.80 10.97 -1.69
N SER A 213 -17.86 10.09 -2.06
CA SER A 213 -18.16 8.90 -2.84
C SER A 213 -18.91 7.86 -1.99
N ILE A 214 -18.53 7.72 -0.72
CA ILE A 214 -19.04 6.69 0.18
C ILE A 214 -20.36 7.09 0.83
N CYS A 215 -20.38 8.17 1.62
CA CYS A 215 -21.50 8.47 2.53
C CYS A 215 -21.86 9.96 2.74
N ARG A 216 -21.14 10.92 2.14
CA ARG A 216 -21.40 12.35 2.35
C ARG A 216 -22.06 12.98 1.12
N GLY A 217 -23.29 13.44 1.33
CA GLY A 217 -24.07 14.14 0.30
C GLY A 217 -25.00 13.20 -0.47
N PRO A 218 -26.00 13.77 -1.17
CA PRO A 218 -27.10 13.01 -1.81
C PRO A 218 -26.63 12.12 -2.97
N ASN A 219 -25.41 12.35 -3.46
CA ASN A 219 -24.81 11.62 -4.56
C ASN A 219 -23.78 10.57 -4.09
N SER A 220 -23.68 10.33 -2.79
CA SER A 220 -22.85 9.23 -2.27
C SER A 220 -23.54 7.87 -2.47
N ILE A 221 -22.77 6.78 -2.47
CA ILE A 221 -23.33 5.42 -2.63
C ILE A 221 -24.37 5.12 -1.55
N VAL A 222 -24.03 5.37 -0.28
CA VAL A 222 -24.91 5.12 0.88
C VAL A 222 -26.21 5.90 0.75
N GLU A 223 -26.16 7.20 0.44
CA GLU A 223 -27.36 8.03 0.37
C GLU A 223 -28.22 7.72 -0.87
N LYS A 224 -27.61 7.32 -2.00
CA LYS A 224 -28.36 6.84 -3.17
C LYS A 224 -29.15 5.56 -2.86
N LEU A 225 -28.56 4.61 -2.15
CA LEU A 225 -29.23 3.37 -1.74
C LEU A 225 -30.37 3.65 -0.74
N LYS A 226 -30.13 4.48 0.27
CA LYS A 226 -31.18 4.90 1.23
C LYS A 226 -32.34 5.62 0.55
N ALA A 227 -32.06 6.48 -0.43
CA ALA A 227 -33.08 7.18 -1.20
C ALA A 227 -34.01 6.22 -1.98
N THR A 228 -33.53 5.02 -2.31
CA THR A 228 -34.33 3.94 -2.91
C THR A 228 -35.00 3.01 -1.90
N GLY A 229 -34.88 3.28 -0.59
CA GLY A 229 -35.43 2.44 0.47
C GLY A 229 -34.59 1.19 0.79
N ILE A 230 -33.34 1.12 0.31
CA ILE A 230 -32.42 0.00 0.53
C ILE A 230 -31.54 0.33 1.74
N ASP A 231 -31.40 -0.60 2.68
CA ASP A 231 -30.42 -0.51 3.76
C ASP A 231 -29.01 -0.85 3.22
N PRO A 232 -28.06 0.11 3.17
CA PRO A 232 -26.72 -0.16 2.64
C PRO A 232 -25.95 -1.23 3.41
N ASP A 233 -26.18 -1.37 4.73
CA ASP A 233 -25.43 -2.29 5.60
C ASP A 233 -25.71 -3.77 5.27
N GLU A 234 -26.79 -4.04 4.56
CA GLU A 234 -27.14 -5.34 4.01
C GLU A 234 -26.31 -5.69 2.75
N TYR A 235 -25.75 -4.72 2.02
CA TYR A 235 -25.12 -4.98 0.72
C TYR A 235 -23.65 -4.58 0.67
N ILE A 236 -23.26 -3.42 1.19
CA ILE A 236 -21.91 -2.87 1.04
C ILE A 236 -21.26 -2.55 2.38
N ARG A 237 -20.00 -2.96 2.55
CA ARG A 237 -19.21 -2.65 3.75
C ARG A 237 -17.79 -2.22 3.39
N PHE A 238 -17.29 -1.28 4.18
CA PHE A 238 -15.95 -0.71 4.06
C PHE A 238 -15.08 -1.16 5.24
N TYR A 239 -13.85 -1.55 4.94
CA TYR A 239 -12.89 -2.11 5.88
C TYR A 239 -11.52 -1.46 5.67
N SER A 240 -10.71 -1.47 6.72
CA SER A 240 -9.29 -1.14 6.68
C SER A 240 -8.50 -2.19 7.45
N LEU A 241 -7.18 -2.19 7.26
CA LEU A 241 -6.28 -3.13 7.91
C LEU A 241 -5.40 -2.37 8.89
N ARG A 242 -5.24 -2.94 10.09
CA ARG A 242 -4.39 -2.41 11.17
C ARG A 242 -3.70 -3.57 11.85
N SER A 243 -2.44 -3.38 12.18
CA SER A 243 -1.64 -4.33 12.94
C SER A 243 -1.15 -3.69 14.23
N TYR A 244 -0.71 -4.52 15.15
CA TYR A 244 0.04 -4.11 16.32
C TYR A 244 1.15 -5.14 16.57
N ASP A 245 2.22 -4.70 17.22
CA ASP A 245 3.34 -5.52 17.65
C ASP A 245 4.07 -4.78 18.79
N ARG A 246 5.20 -5.29 19.26
CA ARG A 246 6.07 -4.61 20.23
C ARG A 246 7.40 -4.17 19.62
N ILE A 247 7.96 -3.07 20.10
CA ILE A 247 9.35 -2.70 19.86
C ILE A 247 10.15 -2.96 21.13
N ASN A 248 11.05 -3.95 21.10
CA ASN A 248 11.87 -4.31 22.25
C ASN A 248 12.98 -3.25 22.48
N ARG A 249 12.64 -2.12 23.11
CA ARG A 249 13.52 -0.95 23.25
C ARG A 249 14.82 -1.29 23.96
N SER A 250 14.77 -2.01 25.08
CA SER A 250 15.94 -2.41 25.89
C SER A 250 16.97 -3.27 25.10
N LYS A 251 16.49 -4.28 24.37
CA LYS A 251 17.33 -5.15 23.52
C LYS A 251 17.85 -4.42 22.28
N LEU A 252 17.07 -3.47 21.76
CA LEU A 252 17.46 -2.67 20.60
C LEU A 252 18.51 -1.61 20.97
N GLU A 253 18.39 -0.97 22.13
CA GLU A 253 19.42 -0.13 22.72
C GLU A 253 20.71 -0.93 22.90
N GLU A 254 20.64 -2.14 23.45
CA GLU A 254 21.82 -3.02 23.57
C GLU A 254 22.43 -3.38 22.19
N LEU A 255 21.60 -3.70 21.19
CA LEU A 255 22.06 -3.98 19.83
C LEU A 255 22.61 -2.74 19.13
N LEU A 256 22.07 -1.56 19.38
CA LEU A 256 22.58 -0.30 18.86
C LEU A 256 23.91 0.07 19.52
N VAL A 257 24.04 -0.13 20.83
CA VAL A 257 25.31 0.00 21.57
C VAL A 257 26.35 -0.98 21.01
N LYS A 258 25.94 -2.21 20.65
CA LYS A 258 26.81 -3.26 20.09
C LYS A 258 27.15 -3.05 18.61
N ALA A 259 26.22 -2.51 17.82
CA ALA A 259 26.39 -2.23 16.38
C ALA A 259 27.10 -0.89 16.13
N ALA A 260 26.85 0.11 16.98
CA ALA A 260 27.52 1.40 17.01
C ALA A 260 28.83 1.32 17.81
N GLY A 261 29.68 0.33 17.55
CA GLY A 261 31.03 0.26 18.12
C GLY A 261 31.91 1.45 17.69
N TYR A 262 31.56 2.67 18.09
CA TYR A 262 31.84 3.98 17.51
C TYR A 262 31.14 4.31 16.18
N GLY A 263 30.31 5.36 16.22
CA GLY A 263 29.83 6.13 15.05
C GLY A 263 28.52 6.84 15.39
N ASN A 264 28.42 8.17 15.56
CA ASN A 264 29.28 9.28 15.20
C ASN A 264 29.50 10.23 16.40
N THR A 265 30.69 10.83 16.48
CA THR A 265 31.12 11.92 17.39
C THR A 265 31.25 11.66 18.89
N THR A 266 31.36 10.40 19.33
CA THR A 266 31.41 10.06 20.76
C THR A 266 32.81 9.81 21.33
N GLN A 267 33.93 10.13 20.67
CA GLN A 267 35.24 10.04 21.36
C GLN A 267 35.36 11.15 22.43
N GLN A 268 34.72 12.31 22.23
CA GLN A 268 34.68 13.42 23.19
C GLN A 268 33.63 13.24 24.30
N GLN A 269 32.64 12.37 24.11
CA GLN A 269 31.60 12.10 25.11
C GLN A 269 31.88 10.83 25.92
N LEU A 270 32.59 9.83 25.36
CA LEU A 270 33.02 8.65 26.12
C LEU A 270 34.08 9.00 27.17
N ASP A 271 34.98 9.94 26.90
CA ASP A 271 35.93 10.48 27.89
C ASP A 271 35.22 11.26 29.03
N ASN A 272 33.95 11.64 28.86
CA ASN A 272 33.14 12.34 29.87
C ASN A 272 32.21 11.41 30.67
N ILE A 273 32.07 10.14 30.30
CA ILE A 273 31.22 9.16 30.99
C ILE A 273 32.06 8.16 31.79
N GLU A 274 33.31 7.92 31.38
CA GLU A 274 34.27 7.10 32.15
C GLU A 274 34.49 7.71 33.55
N GLY A 275 33.93 7.06 34.58
CA GLY A 275 34.01 7.49 35.98
C GLY A 275 32.77 8.19 36.55
N HIS A 276 31.69 8.35 35.78
CA HIS A 276 30.41 8.94 36.21
C HIS A 276 29.26 7.90 36.30
N GLU A 277 29.59 6.62 36.29
CA GLU A 277 28.64 5.50 36.45
C GLU A 277 27.86 5.61 37.78
N GLY A 278 26.53 5.58 37.70
CA GLY A 278 25.65 5.74 38.86
C GLY A 278 25.32 7.19 39.26
N GLU A 279 25.85 8.20 38.57
CA GLU A 279 25.53 9.62 38.78
C GLU A 279 24.29 10.06 37.98
N GLU A 280 23.65 11.18 38.38
CA GLU A 280 22.53 11.79 37.65
C GLU A 280 23.06 12.61 36.47
N ALA A 281 22.57 12.31 35.26
CA ALA A 281 22.84 13.03 34.03
C ALA A 281 21.63 13.85 33.59
N GLU A 282 21.92 15.02 33.06
CA GLU A 282 20.94 15.92 32.47
C GLU A 282 20.67 15.50 31.01
N VAL A 283 19.47 15.02 30.74
CA VAL A 283 18.96 14.72 29.40
C VAL A 283 18.10 15.90 28.97
N VAL A 284 18.58 16.64 27.97
CA VAL A 284 17.87 17.78 27.41
C VAL A 284 17.06 17.29 26.21
N HIS A 285 15.74 17.31 26.34
CA HIS A 285 14.81 17.10 25.25
C HIS A 285 14.61 18.43 24.52
N HIS A 286 14.93 18.46 23.22
CA HIS A 286 14.83 19.68 22.44
C HIS A 286 13.41 19.87 21.90
N ALA A 287 12.99 21.12 21.73
CA ALA A 287 11.73 21.43 21.07
C ALA A 287 11.73 20.86 19.64
N GLY A 288 10.80 19.95 19.35
CA GLY A 288 10.74 19.18 18.11
C GLY A 288 11.13 17.70 18.22
N ASP A 289 11.57 17.23 19.39
CA ASP A 289 11.71 15.79 19.65
C ASP A 289 10.33 15.16 19.89
N PRO A 290 10.03 13.98 19.34
CA PRO A 290 8.74 13.33 19.55
C PRO A 290 8.63 12.85 20.99
N ASP A 291 7.60 13.31 21.70
CA ASP A 291 7.35 12.92 23.09
C ASP A 291 6.50 11.65 23.12
N PHE A 292 7.10 10.55 23.53
CA PHE A 292 6.44 9.26 23.75
C PHE A 292 6.38 8.89 25.24
N ALA A 293 6.78 9.79 26.12
CA ALA A 293 6.76 9.58 27.56
C ALA A 293 5.64 10.43 28.20
N ARG A 294 4.75 9.77 28.95
CA ARG A 294 3.58 10.33 29.67
C ARG A 294 2.39 10.74 28.80
N ASP A 295 1.48 9.80 28.52
CA ASP A 295 0.10 10.07 28.07
C ASP A 295 -0.05 11.02 26.86
N THR A 296 1.02 11.29 26.11
CA THR A 296 1.03 12.09 24.89
C THR A 296 0.87 11.18 23.68
N ASP A 297 0.23 11.70 22.63
CA ASP A 297 -0.08 10.98 21.39
C ASP A 297 1.10 10.88 20.42
N GLY A 298 2.34 11.02 20.91
CA GLY A 298 3.53 11.16 20.06
C GLY A 298 3.68 12.56 19.48
N SER A 299 3.04 13.57 20.08
CA SER A 299 3.23 14.97 19.68
C SER A 299 4.64 15.46 20.02
N PHE A 300 5.15 16.38 19.19
CA PHE A 300 6.49 16.91 19.39
C PHE A 300 6.55 17.84 20.60
N ASN A 301 7.60 17.73 21.40
CA ASN A 301 7.88 18.62 22.53
C ASN A 301 7.88 20.08 22.04
N VAL A 302 7.07 20.92 22.67
CA VAL A 302 6.88 22.33 22.27
C VAL A 302 7.91 23.24 22.94
N ASP A 303 8.40 22.83 24.11
CA ASP A 303 9.38 23.53 24.93
C ASP A 303 10.63 22.66 25.14
N GLU A 304 11.77 23.28 25.48
CA GLU A 304 12.95 22.54 25.96
C GLU A 304 12.66 21.98 27.36
N GLU A 305 12.71 20.66 27.50
CA GLU A 305 12.56 19.98 28.78
C GLU A 305 13.86 19.33 29.21
N VAL A 306 14.11 19.38 30.52
CA VAL A 306 15.29 18.79 31.13
C VAL A 306 14.85 17.67 32.05
N GLU A 307 15.23 16.46 31.71
CA GLU A 307 15.00 15.26 32.50
C GLU A 307 16.32 14.80 33.15
N TYR A 308 16.26 14.38 34.40
CA TYR A 308 17.43 13.87 35.11
C TYR A 308 17.35 12.34 35.13
N GLY A 309 18.27 11.69 34.42
CA GLY A 309 18.38 10.23 34.35
C GLY A 309 19.65 9.74 35.01
N ARG A 310 19.57 8.65 35.78
CA ARG A 310 20.77 8.02 36.38
C ARG A 310 21.52 7.24 35.30
N ILE A 311 22.83 7.49 35.16
CA ILE A 311 23.70 6.74 34.25
C ILE A 311 23.80 5.29 34.76
N PRO A 312 23.47 4.26 33.95
CA PRO A 312 23.53 2.86 34.36
C PRO A 312 24.94 2.48 34.83
N ASP A 313 25.04 1.78 35.97
CA ASP A 313 26.30 1.28 36.49
C ASP A 313 26.65 -0.13 35.98
N ASP A 314 27.86 -0.60 36.26
CA ASP A 314 28.33 -1.95 35.89
C ASP A 314 27.41 -3.09 36.41
N ASP A 315 26.71 -2.89 37.54
CA ASP A 315 25.75 -3.85 38.09
C ASP A 315 24.39 -3.78 37.36
N ASP A 316 23.99 -2.62 36.86
CA ASP A 316 22.82 -2.41 35.99
C ASP A 316 23.08 -3.04 34.60
N ILE A 317 24.26 -2.82 34.02
CA ILE A 317 24.70 -3.44 32.76
C ILE A 317 24.82 -4.96 32.92
N ARG A 318 25.37 -5.45 34.03
CA ARG A 318 25.43 -6.90 34.31
C ARG A 318 24.04 -7.50 34.45
N ARG A 319 23.12 -6.85 35.17
CA ARG A 319 21.72 -7.30 35.31
C ARG A 319 21.01 -7.33 33.96
N HIS A 320 21.16 -6.31 33.12
CA HIS A 320 20.61 -6.33 31.77
C HIS A 320 21.20 -7.45 30.91
N ARG A 321 22.51 -7.66 30.96
CA ARG A 321 23.18 -8.73 30.22
C ARG A 321 22.73 -10.13 30.66
N GLU A 322 22.51 -10.32 31.96
CA GLU A 322 21.97 -11.57 32.54
C GLU A 322 20.48 -11.77 32.21
N GLN A 323 19.68 -10.70 32.14
CA GLN A 323 18.29 -10.73 31.69
C GLN A 323 18.16 -11.07 30.19
N LEU A 324 19.08 -10.58 29.36
CA LEU A 324 19.09 -10.74 27.90
C LEU A 324 19.54 -12.14 27.43
N GLU A 325 20.37 -12.85 28.19
CA GLU A 325 20.73 -14.24 27.90
C GLU A 325 19.62 -15.25 28.27
N GLU A 326 18.60 -14.83 29.04
CA GLU A 326 17.51 -15.70 29.53
C GLU A 326 16.10 -15.32 29.08
N GLY A 327 15.94 -14.26 28.28
CA GLY A 327 14.64 -13.75 27.82
C GLY A 327 13.78 -14.82 27.13
N ILE A 328 12.55 -14.99 27.63
CA ILE A 328 11.59 -15.99 27.15
C ILE A 328 10.76 -15.45 25.97
N ALA A 329 10.59 -14.13 25.90
CA ALA A 329 9.75 -13.42 24.94
C ALA A 329 10.34 -13.34 23.52
N SER A 330 9.49 -13.54 22.51
CA SER A 330 9.82 -13.36 21.09
C SER A 330 10.02 -11.88 20.72
N ASP A 331 10.84 -11.58 19.72
CA ASP A 331 11.00 -10.20 19.20
C ASP A 331 9.77 -9.66 18.44
N SER A 332 8.77 -10.51 18.20
CA SER A 332 7.49 -10.14 17.60
C SER A 332 6.41 -11.07 18.11
N ILE A 333 5.23 -10.52 18.40
CA ILE A 333 4.03 -11.30 18.74
C ILE A 333 3.24 -11.71 17.49
N ALA A 334 3.71 -11.35 16.29
CA ALA A 334 3.00 -11.62 15.05
C ALA A 334 2.75 -13.12 14.83
N LYS A 335 3.64 -13.99 15.33
CA LYS A 335 3.43 -15.44 15.28
C LYS A 335 2.16 -15.82 16.02
N ASP A 336 2.03 -15.42 17.28
CA ASP A 336 0.89 -15.81 18.11
C ASP A 336 -0.38 -15.07 17.70
N ALA A 337 -0.25 -13.82 17.23
CA ALA A 337 -1.34 -13.03 16.69
C ALA A 337 -1.90 -13.55 15.36
N MET A 338 -1.06 -14.14 14.49
CA MET A 338 -1.44 -14.51 13.11
C MET A 338 -1.57 -16.01 12.87
N GLU A 339 -0.86 -16.86 13.62
CA GLU A 339 -0.88 -18.32 13.45
C GLU A 339 -1.81 -19.03 14.44
N GLY A 340 -2.66 -18.27 15.15
CA GLY A 340 -3.63 -18.80 16.10
C GLY A 340 -3.02 -19.23 17.44
N GLY A 341 -1.93 -18.57 17.85
CA GLY A 341 -1.38 -18.68 19.20
C GLY A 341 -2.24 -17.93 20.22
N ASP A 342 -1.80 -17.96 21.48
CA ASP A 342 -2.45 -17.24 22.57
C ASP A 342 -1.57 -16.06 23.00
N ILE A 343 -1.95 -14.87 22.54
CA ILE A 343 -1.26 -13.60 22.85
C ILE A 343 -1.26 -13.34 24.35
N GLU A 344 -2.30 -13.74 25.08
CA GLU A 344 -2.37 -13.55 26.54
C GLU A 344 -1.35 -14.44 27.28
N SER A 345 -0.83 -15.47 26.61
CA SER A 345 0.18 -16.38 27.15
C SER A 345 1.61 -16.04 26.72
N GLU A 346 1.78 -15.07 25.81
CA GLU A 346 3.10 -14.66 25.34
C GLU A 346 3.89 -14.02 26.50
N PRO A 347 5.10 -14.50 26.79
CA PRO A 347 5.95 -13.87 27.79
C PRO A 347 6.25 -12.43 27.42
N TRP A 348 6.31 -11.59 28.44
CA TRP A 348 6.69 -10.18 28.29
C TRP A 348 8.20 -10.04 28.11
N VAL A 349 8.66 -8.97 27.46
CA VAL A 349 10.08 -8.76 27.11
C VAL A 349 10.96 -8.77 28.35
N ASN A 350 10.46 -8.17 29.44
CA ASN A 350 11.17 -8.13 30.73
C ASN A 350 10.87 -9.35 31.62
N ASP A 351 10.19 -10.39 31.13
CA ASP A 351 9.99 -11.63 31.89
C ASP A 351 11.29 -12.44 31.98
N THR A 352 11.76 -12.61 33.20
CA THR A 352 12.85 -13.52 33.55
C THR A 352 12.28 -14.72 34.30
N LYS A 353 13.05 -15.82 34.37
CA LYS A 353 12.68 -17.00 35.17
C LYS A 353 12.46 -16.72 36.67
N TYR A 354 12.82 -15.52 37.15
CA TYR A 354 12.85 -15.17 38.57
C TYR A 354 11.98 -13.94 38.93
N SER A 355 11.34 -13.25 37.98
CA SER A 355 10.74 -11.92 38.18
C SER A 355 9.23 -11.88 38.39
N GLN A 356 8.59 -12.96 38.85
CA GLN A 356 7.17 -12.91 39.23
C GLN A 356 6.99 -12.69 40.74
N PRO A 357 6.06 -11.80 41.17
CA PRO A 357 5.07 -11.06 40.38
C PRO A 357 5.54 -9.65 39.95
N ARG A 358 5.08 -9.21 38.77
CA ARG A 358 5.25 -7.85 38.26
C ARG A 358 4.45 -6.84 39.10
N ASP A 359 4.97 -5.64 39.27
CA ASP A 359 4.23 -4.52 39.85
C ASP A 359 3.52 -3.71 38.75
N ASP A 360 2.60 -2.82 39.16
CA ASP A 360 1.81 -2.00 38.24
C ASP A 360 2.70 -1.08 37.36
N GLU A 361 3.93 -0.79 37.78
CA GLU A 361 4.88 0.03 37.06
C GLU A 361 5.51 -0.74 35.89
N ALA A 362 6.00 -1.95 36.16
CA ALA A 362 6.53 -2.86 35.14
C ALA A 362 5.47 -3.26 34.10
N GLU A 363 4.19 -3.38 34.48
CA GLU A 363 3.10 -3.60 33.54
C GLU A 363 2.86 -2.40 32.61
N ARG A 364 2.93 -1.16 33.13
CA ARG A 364 2.75 0.06 32.34
C ARG A 364 3.92 0.31 31.38
N GLU A 365 5.13 0.07 31.84
CA GLU A 365 6.35 0.21 31.03
C GLU A 365 6.29 -0.71 29.81
N GLU A 366 5.98 -1.99 30.01
CA GLU A 366 5.86 -2.97 28.92
C GLU A 366 4.68 -2.67 27.98
N ALA A 367 3.54 -2.20 28.51
CA ALA A 367 2.44 -1.76 27.66
C ALA A 367 2.84 -0.60 26.73
N SER A 368 3.82 0.22 27.13
CA SER A 368 4.35 1.33 26.33
C SER A 368 5.26 0.89 25.17
N ASP A 369 5.73 -0.37 25.17
CA ASP A 369 6.50 -0.96 24.07
C ASP A 369 5.60 -1.47 22.93
N TYR A 370 4.30 -1.65 23.19
CA TYR A 370 3.33 -2.01 22.16
C TYR A 370 3.03 -0.83 21.26
N VAL A 371 3.15 -1.06 19.97
CA VAL A 371 2.89 -0.09 18.91
C VAL A 371 1.82 -0.62 17.97
N THR A 372 1.04 0.28 17.38
CA THR A 372 0.06 -0.07 16.34
C THR A 372 0.24 0.81 15.12
N GLU A 373 0.08 0.21 13.95
CA GLU A 373 0.13 0.96 12.70
C GLU A 373 -0.89 0.43 11.68
N GLU A 374 -1.39 1.32 10.81
CA GLU A 374 -2.21 0.90 9.69
C GLU A 374 -1.41 0.04 8.72
N LEU A 375 -2.01 -1.04 8.22
CA LEU A 375 -1.43 -1.83 7.16
C LEU A 375 -1.88 -1.22 5.83
N TYR A 376 -0.99 -0.44 5.22
CA TYR A 376 -1.35 0.45 4.12
C TYR A 376 -1.71 -0.34 2.86
N ILE A 377 -3.00 -0.34 2.52
CA ILE A 377 -3.55 -1.01 1.34
C ILE A 377 -3.17 -0.23 0.10
N HIS A 378 -2.11 -0.66 -0.55
CA HIS A 378 -1.65 -0.16 -1.84
C HIS A 378 -2.15 -1.02 -3.02
N ALA A 379 -2.82 -2.14 -2.77
CA ALA A 379 -3.41 -2.97 -3.81
C ALA A 379 -4.38 -2.18 -4.74
N LYS A 380 -4.57 -2.69 -5.95
CA LYS A 380 -5.63 -2.28 -6.88
C LYS A 380 -6.25 -3.53 -7.51
N LEU A 381 -7.12 -4.15 -6.74
CA LEU A 381 -7.74 -5.46 -7.00
C LEU A 381 -9.26 -5.31 -7.02
N LEU A 382 -9.90 -6.05 -7.93
CA LEU A 382 -11.30 -6.44 -7.85
C LEU A 382 -11.42 -7.94 -8.09
N ILE A 383 -12.17 -8.65 -7.25
CA ILE A 383 -12.58 -10.04 -7.42
C ILE A 383 -14.10 -10.06 -7.53
N ALA A 384 -14.65 -10.82 -8.49
CA ALA A 384 -16.08 -11.06 -8.60
C ALA A 384 -16.37 -12.57 -8.67
N ASP A 385 -17.30 -13.00 -7.83
CA ASP A 385 -17.90 -14.35 -7.80
C ASP A 385 -16.90 -15.52 -7.80
N ASP A 386 -15.72 -15.36 -7.20
CA ASP A 386 -14.61 -16.34 -7.23
C ASP A 386 -14.14 -16.75 -8.64
N LYS A 387 -14.48 -15.96 -9.68
CA LYS A 387 -14.24 -16.34 -11.09
C LYS A 387 -13.51 -15.28 -11.90
N VAL A 388 -13.69 -14.01 -11.57
CA VAL A 388 -13.12 -12.89 -12.33
C VAL A 388 -12.25 -12.06 -11.41
N VAL A 389 -11.04 -11.76 -11.87
CA VAL A 389 -10.08 -10.88 -11.17
C VAL A 389 -9.69 -9.75 -12.11
N ILE A 390 -9.75 -8.51 -11.64
CA ILE A 390 -9.08 -7.36 -12.25
C ILE A 390 -7.99 -6.90 -11.30
N MET A 391 -6.75 -6.83 -11.78
CA MET A 391 -5.62 -6.37 -10.99
C MET A 391 -4.64 -5.57 -11.84
N GLY A 392 -4.10 -4.49 -11.28
CA GLY A 392 -3.17 -3.62 -11.99
C GLY A 392 -2.68 -2.45 -11.15
N SER A 393 -2.38 -1.33 -11.82
CA SER A 393 -1.92 -0.09 -11.17
C SER A 393 -3.05 0.92 -10.90
N ALA A 394 -4.20 0.75 -11.56
CA ALA A 394 -5.25 1.76 -11.60
C ALA A 394 -6.04 1.86 -10.29
N ASN A 395 -5.94 3.01 -9.64
CA ASN A 395 -6.74 3.33 -8.46
C ASN A 395 -8.22 3.58 -8.82
N LEU A 396 -9.13 3.48 -7.86
CA LEU A 396 -10.52 3.95 -8.04
C LEU A 396 -10.57 5.46 -7.84
N ASN A 397 -10.11 6.19 -8.86
CA ASN A 397 -10.23 7.63 -8.98
C ASN A 397 -10.21 8.02 -10.46
N ASP A 398 -10.63 9.25 -10.78
CA ASP A 398 -10.60 9.70 -12.17
C ASP A 398 -9.18 9.73 -12.77
N ARG A 399 -8.14 9.97 -11.95
CA ARG A 399 -6.73 10.01 -12.36
C ARG A 399 -6.32 8.71 -13.06
N SER A 400 -6.75 7.57 -12.53
CA SER A 400 -6.45 6.27 -13.10
C SER A 400 -7.53 5.76 -14.07
N GLN A 401 -8.79 6.14 -13.89
CA GLN A 401 -9.92 5.51 -14.61
C GLN A 401 -10.33 6.23 -15.90
N CYS A 402 -10.08 7.53 -16.06
CA CYS A 402 -10.57 8.29 -17.21
C CYS A 402 -9.76 8.09 -18.50
N GLY A 403 -8.54 7.55 -18.43
CA GLY A 403 -7.68 7.32 -19.60
C GLY A 403 -6.86 8.55 -20.04
N ASP A 404 -7.38 9.76 -19.83
CA ASP A 404 -6.80 11.04 -20.26
C ASP A 404 -5.88 11.70 -19.23
N ARG A 405 -5.69 11.06 -18.07
CA ARG A 405 -4.80 11.47 -16.98
C ARG A 405 -3.66 10.44 -16.89
N ASP A 406 -3.39 9.86 -15.73
CA ASP A 406 -2.25 8.96 -15.56
C ASP A 406 -2.38 7.72 -16.45
N SER A 407 -1.25 7.27 -16.99
CA SER A 407 -1.20 6.04 -17.78
C SER A 407 -1.15 4.83 -16.86
N GLU A 408 -2.12 3.93 -16.99
CA GLU A 408 -2.27 2.75 -16.13
C GLU A 408 -2.30 1.47 -16.95
N ILE A 409 -1.95 0.34 -16.32
CA ILE A 409 -2.08 -0.99 -16.91
C ILE A 409 -2.76 -1.93 -15.91
N ALA A 410 -3.59 -2.82 -16.42
CA ALA A 410 -4.22 -3.87 -15.63
C ALA A 410 -4.41 -5.13 -16.47
N LEU A 411 -4.77 -6.22 -15.81
CA LEU A 411 -5.23 -7.44 -16.44
C LEU A 411 -6.59 -7.81 -15.86
N ILE A 412 -7.49 -8.25 -16.73
CA ILE A 412 -8.66 -9.02 -16.34
C ILE A 412 -8.38 -10.50 -16.62
N VAL A 413 -8.67 -11.34 -15.63
CA VAL A 413 -8.47 -12.78 -15.66
C VAL A 413 -9.80 -13.43 -15.33
N GLU A 414 -10.28 -14.31 -16.22
CA GLU A 414 -11.46 -15.13 -16.04
C GLU A 414 -11.02 -16.59 -15.92
N ASP A 415 -11.41 -17.25 -14.84
CA ASP A 415 -11.15 -18.68 -14.67
C ASP A 415 -12.09 -19.51 -15.55
N LYS A 416 -11.56 -20.60 -16.12
CA LYS A 416 -12.33 -21.61 -16.86
C LYS A 416 -12.25 -22.99 -16.25
N ASP A 417 -11.36 -23.20 -15.29
CA ASP A 417 -11.16 -24.47 -14.62
C ASP A 417 -11.63 -24.36 -13.16
N THR A 418 -12.93 -24.57 -12.97
CA THR A 418 -13.59 -24.34 -11.69
C THR A 418 -13.43 -25.53 -10.75
N ILE A 419 -13.17 -25.25 -9.47
CA ILE A 419 -13.23 -26.25 -8.40
C ILE A 419 -14.60 -26.22 -7.69
N PRO A 420 -15.07 -27.35 -7.12
CA PRO A 420 -16.22 -27.33 -6.23
C PRO A 420 -15.99 -26.37 -5.06
N SER A 421 -16.85 -25.38 -4.90
CA SER A 421 -16.83 -24.40 -3.81
C SER A 421 -18.25 -24.25 -3.24
N LYS A 422 -18.48 -23.28 -2.37
CA LYS A 422 -19.83 -22.94 -1.91
C LYS A 422 -20.10 -21.46 -2.06
N MET A 423 -21.30 -21.14 -2.52
CA MET A 423 -21.82 -19.78 -2.57
C MET A 423 -23.19 -19.75 -1.90
N ASN A 424 -23.36 -18.92 -0.88
CA ASN A 424 -24.61 -18.86 -0.11
C ASN A 424 -25.06 -20.24 0.46
N GLY A 425 -24.10 -21.11 0.80
CA GLY A 425 -24.38 -22.44 1.33
C GLY A 425 -24.73 -23.51 0.28
N GLU A 426 -24.80 -23.14 -1.00
CA GLU A 426 -25.02 -24.04 -2.14
C GLU A 426 -23.70 -24.33 -2.86
N TYR A 427 -23.57 -25.52 -3.46
CA TYR A 427 -22.36 -25.97 -4.17
C TYR A 427 -22.31 -25.53 -5.64
#